data_AF-A0A946EJC4-F1
#
_entry.id   AF-A0A946EJC4-F1
#
_cell.length_a   1.000
_cell.length_b   1.000
_cell.length_c   1.000
_cell.angle_alpha   90.00
_cell.angle_beta   90.00
_cell.angle_gamma   90.00
#
_symmetry.space_group_name_H-M   'P 1'
#
loop_
_entity.id
_entity.type
_entity.pdbx_description
1 polymer ?
#
loop_
_entity_poly.entity_id
_entity_poly.type
_entity_poly.pdbx_seq_one_letter_code
_entity_poly.pdbx_strand_id
1 'polypeptide(L)'
;MPGNIQSSLTNFAAVQKAILLRDANKEKDLLDKSNLTLAIDACTSSDTFLQNLLRLSQQIIKDEDSDLDTKKNQIKDIATRVNSQGKTALNLALEEQNFLAAAFLINNESSWNNKCEGAFATAMHTNSKTVNSYYGYYGSDNYRNANFGQGRFEHHIVKKYGLTLGVELTAKDGTTSQYGYTGPALEELTDKIKSHSATNEKFVEIYEANAATLSACNYYGSLPKNPNAAKILSAKIQATCSDSAQGVVNIPCGYAQHSLGVSVVDGYLVVTNRRNEPGSVPGTKIYKITEPSKYSPEIINTLIGGAGNSIPEEDVLKALYAGVNPVPVLEIRQKGQKHDNCTVANPKSSIAGVLFVQHAREYGGVEKVLKSTSLKDKVLKQSHEEYKIFTKELRVSTAMELITDVKAKREDADVQNLAVEYLNQQYKEQDAEIMRELYASLAPSYQEHVDISIRKVLGEKIKLSDKLSGLAAGWQSAKLDLPDLLDPSRTQSVTSTTSHSRFNNNNQPISFLDGMITSKDVEGGPSITEKFSNSLVRAR
;
A
#
# COMPACT_ATOMS: atom_id res chain seq x y z
N MET A 1 41.17 -16.26 -12.05
CA MET A 1 41.61 -15.74 -10.74
C MET A 1 40.38 -15.61 -9.84
N PRO A 2 40.23 -16.42 -8.77
CA PRO A 2 39.16 -16.22 -7.80
C PRO A 2 39.69 -15.31 -6.69
N GLY A 3 39.28 -14.04 -6.70
CA GLY A 3 39.59 -13.06 -5.67
C GLY A 3 38.31 -12.64 -4.93
N ASN A 4 38.41 -12.54 -3.60
CA ASN A 4 37.49 -11.87 -2.67
C ASN A 4 36.09 -12.47 -2.43
N ILE A 5 36.04 -13.73 -1.97
CA ILE A 5 34.85 -14.29 -1.27
C ILE A 5 34.98 -14.16 0.27
N GLN A 6 36.17 -13.78 0.77
CA GLN A 6 36.49 -13.82 2.20
C GLN A 6 35.97 -12.61 3.01
N SER A 7 35.74 -11.45 2.38
CA SER A 7 35.24 -10.25 3.08
C SER A 7 33.73 -10.25 3.35
N SER A 8 32.93 -11.01 2.59
CA SER A 8 31.49 -11.13 2.82
C SER A 8 31.13 -12.11 3.96
N LEU A 9 32.04 -13.04 4.28
CA LEU A 9 31.82 -14.07 5.31
C LEU A 9 32.03 -13.55 6.75
N THR A 10 32.89 -12.54 6.95
CA THR A 10 33.20 -11.95 8.27
C THR A 10 32.09 -11.04 8.81
N ASN A 11 31.34 -10.42 7.91
CA ASN A 11 30.44 -9.31 8.22
C ASN A 11 29.13 -9.72 8.91
N PHE A 12 28.60 -10.91 8.60
CA PHE A 12 27.37 -11.42 9.22
C PHE A 12 27.65 -12.29 10.47
N ALA A 13 28.78 -12.99 10.52
CA ALA A 13 29.23 -13.69 11.73
C ALA A 13 29.31 -12.72 12.93
N ALA A 14 29.64 -11.45 12.69
CA ALA A 14 29.60 -10.39 13.69
C ALA A 14 28.18 -10.02 14.16
N VAL A 15 27.16 -10.00 13.26
CA VAL A 15 25.74 -9.77 13.62
C VAL A 15 25.20 -10.94 14.44
N GLN A 16 25.43 -12.15 13.98
CA GLN A 16 24.94 -13.36 14.64
C GLN A 16 25.64 -13.57 15.98
N LYS A 17 26.96 -13.32 16.05
CA LYS A 17 27.71 -13.31 17.30
C LYS A 17 27.24 -12.16 18.21
N ALA A 18 26.90 -10.98 17.69
CA ALA A 18 26.29 -9.90 18.49
C ALA A 18 24.93 -10.27 19.08
N ILE A 19 24.07 -10.91 18.28
CA ILE A 19 22.74 -11.38 18.73
C ILE A 19 22.89 -12.53 19.74
N LEU A 20 23.73 -13.53 19.45
CA LEU A 20 24.02 -14.65 20.33
C LEU A 20 24.77 -14.24 21.61
N LEU A 21 25.64 -13.22 21.57
CA LEU A 21 26.34 -12.65 22.74
C LEU A 21 25.49 -11.66 23.53
N ARG A 22 24.46 -11.06 22.93
CA ARG A 22 23.43 -10.32 23.68
C ARG A 22 22.63 -11.27 24.57
N ASP A 23 22.32 -12.46 24.06
CA ASP A 23 21.68 -13.53 24.85
C ASP A 23 22.67 -14.21 25.81
N ALA A 24 23.95 -14.28 25.44
CA ALA A 24 25.04 -14.80 26.25
C ALA A 24 25.98 -13.68 26.71
N ASN A 25 25.59 -12.99 27.79
CA ASN A 25 26.16 -11.83 28.49
C ASN A 25 27.72 -11.74 28.69
N LYS A 26 28.57 -11.97 27.67
CA LYS A 26 30.05 -11.88 27.72
C LYS A 26 30.69 -11.76 26.33
N GLU A 27 31.15 -10.57 25.92
CA GLU A 27 32.54 -10.27 25.50
C GLU A 27 32.64 -8.86 24.92
N LYS A 28 33.71 -8.15 25.28
CA LYS A 28 33.82 -6.67 25.21
C LYS A 28 34.71 -6.14 24.08
N ASP A 29 35.23 -6.97 23.17
CA ASP A 29 36.27 -6.55 22.21
C ASP A 29 36.01 -6.98 20.76
N LEU A 30 35.05 -6.35 20.07
CA LEU A 30 34.85 -6.57 18.63
C LEU A 30 34.74 -5.29 17.78
N LEU A 31 35.16 -4.14 18.32
CA LEU A 31 35.46 -2.94 17.53
C LEU A 31 36.83 -3.10 16.85
N ASP A 32 36.97 -4.08 15.95
CA ASP A 32 38.08 -4.03 15.01
C ASP A 32 37.80 -2.88 14.03
N LYS A 33 38.67 -1.85 14.05
CA LYS A 33 38.59 -0.67 13.16
C LYS A 33 38.42 -1.10 11.68
N SER A 34 38.91 -2.29 11.30
CA SER A 34 38.79 -2.83 9.95
C SER A 34 37.34 -3.20 9.56
N ASN A 35 36.59 -3.89 10.42
CA ASN A 35 35.20 -4.30 10.17
C ASN A 35 34.26 -3.10 10.12
N LEU A 36 34.53 -2.08 10.93
CA LEU A 36 33.72 -0.87 10.95
C LEU A 36 33.97 0.00 9.71
N THR A 37 35.23 0.12 9.27
CA THR A 37 35.58 0.80 8.01
C THR A 37 34.95 0.09 6.80
N LEU A 38 34.95 -1.25 6.77
CA LEU A 38 34.28 -2.04 5.73
C LEU A 38 32.74 -1.88 5.76
N ALA A 39 32.13 -1.85 6.95
CA ALA A 39 30.70 -1.59 7.10
C ALA A 39 30.32 -0.23 6.53
N ILE A 40 31.14 0.77 6.84
CA ILE A 40 30.98 2.16 6.41
C ILE A 40 31.16 2.31 4.89
N ASP A 41 32.22 1.73 4.31
CA ASP A 41 32.50 1.84 2.88
C ASP A 41 31.48 1.07 2.02
N ALA A 42 30.81 0.07 2.61
CA ALA A 42 29.73 -0.68 1.99
C ALA A 42 28.33 -0.02 2.15
N CYS A 43 28.21 1.06 2.93
CA CYS A 43 26.94 1.74 3.16
C CYS A 43 26.63 2.79 2.09
N THR A 44 25.64 2.50 1.23
CA THR A 44 25.09 3.45 0.25
C THR A 44 23.68 3.94 0.61
N SER A 45 23.32 3.95 1.90
CA SER A 45 21.98 4.33 2.39
C SER A 45 21.50 5.65 1.80
N SER A 46 20.26 5.72 1.32
CA SER A 46 19.63 6.97 0.87
C SER A 46 19.08 7.80 2.03
N ASP A 47 19.03 7.25 3.24
CA ASP A 47 18.49 7.94 4.41
C ASP A 47 19.57 8.79 5.11
N THR A 48 19.36 10.11 5.08
CA THR A 48 20.26 11.10 5.73
C THR A 48 20.48 10.84 7.23
N PHE A 49 19.52 10.23 7.93
CA PHE A 49 19.67 9.89 9.34
C PHE A 49 20.69 8.75 9.54
N LEU A 50 20.59 7.69 8.73
CA LEU A 50 21.52 6.57 8.78
C LEU A 50 22.91 6.98 8.26
N GLN A 51 22.98 7.79 7.20
CA GLN A 51 24.25 8.35 6.73
C GLN A 51 24.94 9.22 7.78
N ASN A 52 24.20 10.06 8.51
CA ASN A 52 24.78 10.90 9.57
C ASN A 52 25.33 10.06 10.73
N LEU A 53 24.62 8.99 11.12
CA LEU A 53 25.12 8.04 12.12
C LEU A 53 26.42 7.39 11.64
N LEU A 54 26.45 6.88 10.40
CA LEU A 54 27.62 6.21 9.84
C LEU A 54 28.82 7.16 9.71
N ARG A 55 28.58 8.41 9.31
CA ARG A 55 29.60 9.45 9.25
C ARG A 55 30.13 9.82 10.63
N LEU A 56 29.28 9.85 11.64
CA LEU A 56 29.73 10.06 13.01
C LEU A 56 30.57 8.87 13.49
N SER A 57 30.15 7.63 13.20
CA SER A 57 30.94 6.43 13.47
C SER A 57 32.32 6.48 12.78
N GLN A 58 32.40 6.97 11.52
CA GLN A 58 33.67 7.22 10.82
C GLN A 58 34.58 8.19 11.57
N GLN A 59 34.03 9.32 12.02
CA GLN A 59 34.80 10.34 12.75
C GLN A 59 35.33 9.77 14.07
N ILE A 60 34.53 8.96 14.76
CA ILE A 60 34.89 8.32 16.03
C ILE A 60 36.06 7.35 15.86
N ILE A 61 36.17 6.65 14.72
CA ILE A 61 37.27 5.71 14.43
C ILE A 61 38.59 6.43 14.12
N LYS A 62 38.49 7.57 13.42
CA LYS A 62 39.63 8.33 12.92
C LYS A 62 40.33 9.15 14.00
N ASP A 63 39.62 9.53 15.04
CA ASP A 63 40.19 10.25 16.17
C ASP A 63 40.79 9.26 17.18
N GLU A 64 42.12 9.28 17.33
CA GLU A 64 42.82 8.40 18.28
C GLU A 64 42.92 8.96 19.72
N ASP A 65 42.50 10.21 19.96
CA ASP A 65 42.63 10.85 21.27
C ASP A 65 41.31 11.32 21.91
N SER A 66 41.22 10.99 23.20
CA SER A 66 40.32 11.41 24.30
C SER A 66 38.91 11.90 23.94
N ASP A 67 37.96 10.96 23.84
CA ASP A 67 36.70 10.93 24.62
C ASP A 67 35.82 9.78 24.10
N LEU A 68 36.33 8.56 24.20
CA LEU A 68 35.66 7.36 23.71
C LEU A 68 34.30 7.16 24.37
N ASP A 69 34.15 7.57 25.63
CA ASP A 69 32.90 7.42 26.38
C ASP A 69 31.85 8.42 25.92
N THR A 70 32.18 9.69 25.70
CA THR A 70 31.23 10.64 25.08
C THR A 70 30.84 10.23 23.67
N LYS A 71 31.79 9.72 22.89
CA LYS A 71 31.53 9.22 21.52
C LYS A 71 30.63 7.99 21.52
N LYS A 72 30.85 7.04 22.43
CA LYS A 72 29.93 5.90 22.67
C LYS A 72 28.54 6.36 23.11
N ASN A 73 28.46 7.35 24.00
CA ASN A 73 27.20 7.93 24.43
C ASN A 73 26.47 8.64 23.27
N GLN A 74 27.18 9.31 22.38
CA GLN A 74 26.60 9.91 21.17
C GLN A 74 26.11 8.86 20.19
N ILE A 75 26.86 7.77 19.96
CA ILE A 75 26.41 6.65 19.14
C ILE A 75 25.14 6.04 19.74
N LYS A 76 25.13 5.76 21.05
CA LYS A 76 23.98 5.20 21.75
C LYS A 76 22.76 6.12 21.69
N ASP A 77 22.96 7.42 21.85
CA ASP A 77 21.88 8.42 21.71
C ASP A 77 21.30 8.39 20.29
N ILE A 78 22.14 8.40 19.25
CA ILE A 78 21.64 8.35 17.86
C ILE A 78 21.01 7.00 17.53
N ALA A 79 21.59 5.90 18.02
CA ALA A 79 21.12 4.53 17.82
C ALA A 79 19.74 4.27 18.46
N THR A 80 19.33 5.11 19.43
CA THR A 80 18.02 5.04 20.11
C THR A 80 17.03 6.11 19.65
N ARG A 81 17.48 7.13 18.92
CA ARG A 81 16.60 8.14 18.31
C ARG A 81 15.68 7.49 17.26
N VAL A 82 14.47 8.04 17.16
CA VAL A 82 13.49 7.68 16.14
C VAL A 82 13.25 8.85 15.19
N ASN A 83 13.01 8.55 13.90
CA ASN A 83 12.58 9.56 12.93
C ASN A 83 11.09 9.93 13.13
N SER A 84 10.55 10.82 12.28
CA SER A 84 9.15 11.24 12.32
C SER A 84 8.12 10.13 12.08
N GLN A 85 8.57 8.95 11.66
CA GLN A 85 7.77 7.73 11.46
C GLN A 85 7.95 6.73 12.63
N GLY A 86 8.67 7.11 13.69
CA GLY A 86 8.94 6.25 14.84
C GLY A 86 9.96 5.14 14.57
N LYS A 87 10.76 5.24 13.49
CA LYS A 87 11.77 4.23 13.14
C LYS A 87 13.13 4.58 13.72
N THR A 88 13.79 3.60 14.35
CA THR A 88 15.17 3.71 14.80
C THR A 88 16.16 3.55 13.64
N ALA A 89 17.44 3.88 13.87
CA ALA A 89 18.49 3.58 12.90
C ALA A 89 18.58 2.08 12.57
N LEU A 90 18.30 1.20 13.56
CA LEU A 90 18.31 -0.24 13.36
C LEU A 90 17.17 -0.69 12.46
N ASN A 91 15.98 -0.08 12.61
CA ASN A 91 14.87 -0.36 11.70
C ASN A 91 15.24 -0.02 10.26
N LEU A 92 15.82 1.16 10.02
CA LEU A 92 16.23 1.60 8.69
C LEU A 92 17.33 0.70 8.09
N ALA A 93 18.34 0.35 8.89
CA ALA A 93 19.41 -0.54 8.44
C ALA A 93 18.88 -1.92 8.02
N LEU A 94 17.91 -2.48 8.76
CA LEU A 94 17.29 -3.76 8.40
C LEU A 94 16.38 -3.63 7.16
N GLU A 95 15.62 -2.55 7.04
CA GLU A 95 14.76 -2.27 5.87
C GLU A 95 15.57 -2.12 4.58
N GLU A 96 16.71 -1.44 4.65
CA GLU A 96 17.70 -1.31 3.57
C GLU A 96 18.55 -2.57 3.38
N GLN A 97 18.37 -3.58 4.24
CA GLN A 97 19.15 -4.82 4.28
C GLN A 97 20.67 -4.59 4.42
N ASN A 98 21.02 -3.51 5.09
CA ASN A 98 22.36 -3.16 5.48
C ASN A 98 22.70 -3.86 6.81
N PHE A 99 22.91 -5.18 6.73
CA PHE A 99 23.16 -6.01 7.90
C PHE A 99 24.44 -5.64 8.64
N LEU A 100 25.41 -5.01 7.98
CA LEU A 100 26.61 -4.47 8.61
C LEU A 100 26.29 -3.32 9.55
N ALA A 101 25.53 -2.32 9.07
CA ALA A 101 25.04 -1.25 9.92
C ALA A 101 24.14 -1.80 11.05
N ALA A 102 23.29 -2.79 10.74
CA ALA A 102 22.46 -3.44 11.76
C ALA A 102 23.30 -4.14 12.85
N ALA A 103 24.37 -4.86 12.48
CA ALA A 103 25.32 -5.47 13.43
C ALA A 103 25.90 -4.44 14.37
N PHE A 104 26.40 -3.35 13.79
CA PHE A 104 27.01 -2.26 14.53
C PHE A 104 26.03 -1.64 15.52
N LEU A 105 24.79 -1.40 15.09
CA LEU A 105 23.73 -0.84 15.93
C LEU A 105 23.34 -1.76 17.09
N ILE A 106 23.21 -3.06 16.84
CA ILE A 106 22.94 -4.07 17.88
C ILE A 106 24.08 -4.10 18.92
N ASN A 107 25.34 -4.08 18.45
CA ASN A 107 26.52 -4.04 19.30
C ASN A 107 26.65 -2.74 20.13
N ASN A 108 25.96 -1.68 19.72
CA ASN A 108 25.91 -0.40 20.43
C ASN A 108 24.57 -0.18 21.12
N GLU A 109 23.94 -1.26 21.58
CA GLU A 109 22.76 -1.26 22.45
C GLU A 109 21.47 -0.70 21.82
N SER A 110 21.35 -0.67 20.48
CA SER A 110 20.04 -0.46 19.86
C SER A 110 19.05 -1.55 20.29
N SER A 111 17.85 -1.13 20.69
CA SER A 111 16.79 -2.07 21.04
C SER A 111 16.22 -2.77 19.80
N TRP A 112 16.13 -4.09 19.87
CA TRP A 112 15.37 -4.89 18.90
C TRP A 112 13.89 -4.77 19.24
N ASN A 113 13.08 -4.28 18.29
CA ASN A 113 11.64 -4.12 18.43
C ASN A 113 10.90 -4.91 17.34
N ASN A 114 9.56 -4.91 17.37
CA ASN A 114 8.77 -5.66 16.40
C ASN A 114 9.01 -5.20 14.95
N LYS A 115 9.33 -3.92 14.71
CA LYS A 115 9.68 -3.45 13.36
C LYS A 115 11.01 -4.05 12.88
N CYS A 116 11.98 -4.25 13.78
CA CYS A 116 13.21 -4.99 13.46
C CYS A 116 12.89 -6.43 13.07
N GLU A 117 12.03 -7.12 13.83
CA GLU A 117 11.64 -8.50 13.53
C GLU A 117 10.96 -8.61 12.17
N GLY A 118 9.99 -7.74 11.89
CA GLY A 118 9.28 -7.70 10.62
C GLY A 118 10.21 -7.43 9.44
N ALA A 119 11.11 -6.46 9.59
CA ALA A 119 12.07 -6.15 8.55
C ALA A 119 13.05 -7.31 8.36
N PHE A 120 13.62 -7.85 9.43
CA PHE A 120 14.54 -8.97 9.35
C PHE A 120 13.89 -10.17 8.67
N ALA A 121 12.71 -10.60 9.12
CA ALA A 121 11.96 -11.71 8.54
C ALA A 121 11.75 -11.54 7.04
N THR A 122 11.29 -10.37 6.58
CA THR A 122 11.11 -10.12 5.15
C THR A 122 12.42 -10.20 4.38
N ALA A 123 13.51 -9.70 4.93
CA ALA A 123 14.83 -9.79 4.31
C ALA A 123 15.28 -11.24 4.11
N MET A 124 14.91 -12.16 5.01
CA MET A 124 15.25 -13.59 4.90
C MET A 124 14.64 -14.28 3.67
N HIS A 125 13.56 -13.71 3.13
CA HIS A 125 12.91 -14.19 1.90
C HIS A 125 13.47 -13.58 0.62
N THR A 126 14.57 -12.83 0.73
CA THR A 126 15.24 -12.22 -0.43
C THR A 126 16.48 -13.01 -0.82
N ASN A 127 16.88 -12.92 -2.08
CA ASN A 127 18.17 -13.38 -2.60
C ASN A 127 19.33 -12.41 -2.27
N SER A 128 19.19 -11.61 -1.20
CA SER A 128 20.27 -10.77 -0.72
C SER A 128 21.55 -11.61 -0.58
N LYS A 129 22.63 -11.18 -1.24
CA LYS A 129 23.93 -11.86 -1.17
C LYS A 129 24.37 -12.03 0.29
N THR A 130 24.05 -11.06 1.14
CA THR A 130 24.33 -11.08 2.57
C THR A 130 23.54 -12.20 3.26
N VAL A 131 22.23 -12.31 3.00
CA VAL A 131 21.38 -13.40 3.53
C VAL A 131 21.80 -14.77 2.99
N ASN A 132 22.12 -14.86 1.70
CA ASN A 132 22.58 -16.10 1.07
C ASN A 132 23.97 -16.51 1.57
N SER A 133 24.88 -15.58 1.88
CA SER A 133 26.18 -15.88 2.49
C SER A 133 26.04 -16.42 3.91
N TYR A 134 25.01 -15.98 4.64
CA TYR A 134 24.65 -16.49 5.95
C TYR A 134 24.10 -17.92 5.88
N TYR A 135 23.12 -18.16 5.00
CA TYR A 135 22.45 -19.47 4.91
C TYR A 135 23.17 -20.49 4.03
N GLY A 136 24.02 -20.06 3.11
CA GLY A 136 24.90 -20.96 2.35
C GLY A 136 25.80 -21.80 3.26
N TYR A 137 26.07 -21.32 4.48
CA TYR A 137 26.77 -22.05 5.54
C TYR A 137 25.90 -23.09 6.27
N TYR A 138 24.57 -22.92 6.30
CA TYR A 138 23.61 -23.82 6.95
C TYR A 138 22.68 -24.59 5.98
N GLY A 139 22.95 -24.50 4.66
CA GLY A 139 22.08 -25.04 3.62
C GLY A 139 20.84 -24.16 3.39
N SER A 140 20.99 -23.13 2.56
CA SER A 140 19.91 -22.18 2.23
C SER A 140 18.66 -22.84 1.69
N ASP A 141 18.82 -23.95 0.98
CA ASP A 141 17.70 -24.71 0.45
C ASP A 141 16.99 -25.50 1.56
N ASN A 142 17.70 -25.97 2.58
CA ASN A 142 17.08 -26.68 3.70
C ASN A 142 16.33 -25.75 4.63
N TYR A 143 16.85 -24.56 4.97
CA TYR A 143 16.09 -23.60 5.79
C TYR A 143 14.89 -23.01 5.02
N ARG A 144 15.07 -22.71 3.72
CA ARG A 144 13.98 -22.23 2.86
C ARG A 144 12.90 -23.29 2.64
N ASN A 145 13.28 -24.53 2.35
CA ASN A 145 12.32 -25.60 2.11
C ASN A 145 11.70 -26.14 3.41
N ALA A 146 12.45 -26.23 4.52
CA ALA A 146 11.97 -26.80 5.78
C ALA A 146 11.01 -25.86 6.55
N ASN A 147 11.21 -24.54 6.46
CA ASN A 147 10.38 -23.59 7.20
C ASN A 147 9.28 -22.95 6.35
N PHE A 148 9.41 -22.95 5.02
CA PHE A 148 8.51 -22.16 4.15
C PHE A 148 7.87 -22.95 2.99
N GLY A 149 8.17 -24.25 2.87
CA GLY A 149 7.55 -25.15 1.89
C GLY A 149 7.83 -24.80 0.43
N GLN A 150 7.57 -25.75 -0.47
CA GLN A 150 7.62 -25.56 -1.93
C GLN A 150 6.28 -25.09 -2.54
N GLY A 151 5.31 -24.70 -1.70
CA GLY A 151 3.98 -24.25 -2.12
C GLY A 151 3.92 -22.76 -2.50
N ARG A 152 2.73 -22.30 -2.93
CA ARG A 152 2.45 -20.86 -3.02
C ARG A 152 2.67 -20.24 -1.64
N PHE A 153 3.48 -19.18 -1.60
CA PHE A 153 3.77 -18.47 -0.38
C PHE A 153 2.55 -17.62 -0.03
N GLU A 154 1.76 -17.98 0.99
CA GLU A 154 0.62 -17.16 1.44
C GLU A 154 1.06 -16.19 2.55
N HIS A 155 0.38 -15.05 2.65
CA HIS A 155 0.60 -14.17 3.81
C HIS A 155 0.01 -14.80 5.07
N HIS A 156 0.75 -14.69 6.18
CA HIS A 156 0.17 -14.92 7.50
C HIS A 156 -1.09 -14.05 7.69
N ILE A 157 -2.08 -14.54 8.42
CA ILE A 157 -3.36 -13.86 8.60
C ILE A 157 -3.19 -12.41 9.10
N VAL A 158 -2.23 -12.17 9.99
CA VAL A 158 -1.91 -10.82 10.47
C VAL A 158 -1.36 -9.90 9.39
N LYS A 159 -0.60 -10.41 8.41
CA LYS A 159 -0.12 -9.62 7.26
C LYS A 159 -1.26 -9.30 6.31
N LYS A 160 -2.07 -10.29 5.93
CA LYS A 160 -3.23 -10.12 5.04
C LYS A 160 -4.11 -8.94 5.51
N TYR A 161 -4.52 -8.96 6.76
CA TYR A 161 -5.38 -7.90 7.32
C TYR A 161 -4.58 -6.62 7.65
N GLY A 162 -3.39 -6.75 8.22
CA GLY A 162 -2.58 -5.62 8.64
C GLY A 162 -2.15 -4.70 7.50
N LEU A 163 -1.71 -5.27 6.38
CA LEU A 163 -1.28 -4.50 5.21
C LEU A 163 -2.44 -3.74 4.58
N THR A 164 -3.61 -4.38 4.51
CA THR A 164 -4.78 -3.84 3.83
C THR A 164 -5.56 -2.83 4.68
N LEU A 165 -5.82 -3.18 5.94
CA LEU A 165 -6.57 -2.36 6.89
C LEU A 165 -5.70 -1.34 7.63
N GLY A 166 -4.36 -1.48 7.57
CA GLY A 166 -3.43 -0.62 8.30
C GLY A 166 -3.29 -0.98 9.78
N VAL A 167 -3.60 -2.22 10.15
CA VAL A 167 -3.53 -2.70 11.53
C VAL A 167 -2.09 -3.13 11.87
N GLU A 168 -1.46 -2.48 12.85
CA GLU A 168 -0.15 -2.87 13.36
C GLU A 168 -0.32 -3.90 14.49
N LEU A 169 0.20 -5.11 14.28
CA LEU A 169 0.15 -6.22 15.22
C LEU A 169 1.38 -7.11 15.04
N THR A 170 1.78 -7.82 16.08
CA THR A 170 2.71 -8.94 16.01
C THR A 170 2.01 -10.18 16.53
N ALA A 171 1.96 -11.20 15.69
CA ALA A 171 1.38 -12.50 16.02
C ALA A 171 2.19 -13.21 17.11
N LYS A 172 1.60 -14.23 17.71
CA LYS A 172 2.26 -15.06 18.75
C LYS A 172 3.56 -15.71 18.27
N ASP A 173 3.64 -16.03 16.98
CA ASP A 173 4.83 -16.64 16.35
C ASP A 173 5.92 -15.61 16.00
N GLY A 174 5.71 -14.32 16.31
CA GLY A 174 6.61 -13.22 15.96
C GLY A 174 6.31 -12.57 14.60
N THR A 175 5.35 -13.09 13.82
CA THR A 175 5.03 -12.55 12.51
C THR A 175 4.40 -11.16 12.64
N THR A 176 5.03 -10.16 12.04
CA THR A 176 4.47 -8.80 12.02
C THR A 176 3.43 -8.62 10.92
N SER A 177 2.43 -7.80 11.19
CA SER A 177 1.37 -7.45 10.25
C SER A 177 1.80 -6.47 9.14
N GLN A 178 3.01 -5.94 9.25
CA GLN A 178 3.63 -5.01 8.30
C GLN A 178 4.67 -5.73 7.44
N TYR A 179 5.25 -5.05 6.44
CA TYR A 179 6.24 -5.60 5.51
C TYR A 179 5.73 -6.85 4.76
N GLY A 180 4.93 -6.62 3.73
CA GLY A 180 4.38 -7.69 2.89
C GLY A 180 5.35 -8.20 1.83
N TYR A 181 5.07 -9.39 1.34
CA TYR A 181 5.74 -9.91 0.13
C TYR A 181 5.01 -9.47 -1.13
N THR A 182 5.76 -9.20 -2.21
CA THR A 182 5.23 -8.62 -3.46
C THR A 182 4.18 -9.51 -4.12
N GLY A 183 4.49 -10.80 -4.30
CA GLY A 183 3.60 -11.75 -4.97
C GLY A 183 2.23 -11.87 -4.29
N PRO A 184 2.16 -12.22 -3.00
CA PRO A 184 0.87 -12.41 -2.33
C PRO A 184 0.12 -11.10 -2.11
N ALA A 185 0.82 -9.98 -1.86
CA ALA A 185 0.18 -8.66 -1.81
C ALA A 185 -0.49 -8.30 -3.15
N LEU A 186 0.15 -8.63 -4.27
CA LEU A 186 -0.41 -8.42 -5.60
C LEU A 186 -1.56 -9.38 -5.87
N GLU A 187 -1.48 -10.65 -5.46
CA GLU A 187 -2.56 -11.64 -5.58
C GLU A 187 -3.82 -11.17 -4.83
N GLU A 188 -3.68 -10.80 -3.56
CA GLU A 188 -4.78 -10.25 -2.75
C GLU A 188 -5.40 -9.00 -3.38
N LEU A 189 -4.56 -8.06 -3.84
CA LEU A 189 -5.06 -6.86 -4.52
C LEU A 189 -5.77 -7.20 -5.84
N THR A 190 -5.27 -8.19 -6.58
CA THR A 190 -5.88 -8.64 -7.85
C THR A 190 -7.25 -9.23 -7.64
N ASP A 191 -7.43 -10.04 -6.60
CA ASP A 191 -8.74 -10.62 -6.26
C ASP A 191 -9.75 -9.53 -5.89
N LYS A 192 -9.32 -8.51 -5.14
CA LYS A 192 -10.19 -7.36 -4.81
C LYS A 192 -10.57 -6.53 -6.04
N ILE A 193 -9.63 -6.29 -6.95
CA ILE A 193 -9.89 -5.60 -8.21
C ILE A 193 -10.84 -6.42 -9.08
N LYS A 194 -10.66 -7.75 -9.12
CA LYS A 194 -11.57 -8.66 -9.84
C LYS A 194 -13.00 -8.51 -9.34
N SER A 195 -13.23 -8.58 -8.02
CA SER A 195 -14.56 -8.38 -7.44
C SER A 195 -15.17 -7.02 -7.80
N HIS A 196 -14.39 -5.94 -7.74
CA HIS A 196 -14.86 -4.60 -8.11
C HIS A 196 -15.14 -4.46 -9.62
N SER A 197 -14.34 -5.13 -10.46
CA SER A 197 -14.49 -5.10 -11.91
C SER A 197 -15.81 -5.69 -12.41
N ALA A 198 -16.47 -6.52 -11.61
CA ALA A 198 -17.78 -7.08 -11.93
C ALA A 198 -18.87 -6.01 -12.10
N THR A 199 -18.67 -4.81 -11.54
CA THR A 199 -19.60 -3.67 -11.63
C THR A 199 -18.96 -2.43 -12.26
N ASN A 200 -17.67 -2.48 -12.65
CA ASN A 200 -16.94 -1.37 -13.24
C ASN A 200 -15.95 -1.85 -14.32
N GLU A 201 -16.31 -1.62 -15.59
CA GLU A 201 -15.54 -2.08 -16.75
C GLU A 201 -14.11 -1.53 -16.82
N LYS A 202 -13.83 -0.32 -16.28
CA LYS A 202 -12.46 0.24 -16.30
C LYS A 202 -11.49 -0.58 -15.46
N PHE A 203 -11.99 -1.23 -14.42
CA PHE A 203 -11.21 -2.11 -13.57
C PHE A 203 -10.94 -3.48 -14.20
N VAL A 204 -11.61 -3.85 -15.29
CA VAL A 204 -11.34 -5.09 -16.02
C VAL A 204 -9.92 -5.07 -16.60
N GLU A 205 -9.53 -3.99 -17.29
CA GLU A 205 -8.16 -3.84 -17.82
C GLU A 205 -7.11 -3.90 -16.70
N ILE A 206 -7.40 -3.31 -15.54
CA ILE A 206 -6.50 -3.31 -14.37
C ILE A 206 -6.37 -4.72 -13.79
N TYR A 207 -7.49 -5.43 -13.63
CA TYR A 207 -7.51 -6.82 -13.17
C TYR A 207 -6.72 -7.71 -14.13
N GLU A 208 -6.99 -7.64 -15.43
CA GLU A 208 -6.33 -8.45 -16.44
C GLU A 208 -4.82 -8.18 -16.50
N ALA A 209 -4.42 -6.91 -16.38
CA ALA A 209 -3.01 -6.53 -16.30
C ALA A 209 -2.33 -7.15 -15.08
N ASN A 210 -2.97 -7.10 -13.92
CA ASN A 210 -2.43 -7.70 -12.70
C ASN A 210 -2.37 -9.23 -12.78
N ALA A 211 -3.45 -9.87 -13.24
CA ALA A 211 -3.52 -11.32 -13.40
C ALA A 211 -2.46 -11.82 -14.40
N ALA A 212 -2.29 -11.13 -15.52
CA ALA A 212 -1.26 -11.48 -16.50
C ALA A 212 0.15 -11.27 -15.95
N THR A 213 0.36 -10.27 -15.11
CA THR A 213 1.63 -10.00 -14.44
C THR A 213 1.97 -11.08 -13.40
N LEU A 214 1.00 -11.47 -12.56
CA LEU A 214 1.14 -12.56 -11.62
C LEU A 214 1.49 -13.87 -12.32
N SER A 215 0.74 -14.19 -13.39
CA SER A 215 0.99 -15.37 -14.22
C SER A 215 2.39 -15.32 -14.87
N ALA A 216 2.76 -14.17 -15.44
CA ALA A 216 4.07 -14.00 -16.07
C ALA A 216 5.21 -14.16 -15.06
N CYS A 217 5.12 -13.57 -13.87
CA CYS A 217 6.21 -13.59 -12.88
C CYS A 217 6.28 -14.89 -12.09
N ASN A 218 5.13 -15.51 -11.80
CA ASN A 218 4.99 -16.69 -10.94
C ASN A 218 5.78 -16.52 -9.63
N TYR A 219 5.42 -15.51 -8.83
CA TYR A 219 6.19 -15.14 -7.64
C TYR A 219 6.21 -16.24 -6.58
N TYR A 220 7.34 -16.29 -5.86
CA TYR A 220 7.44 -16.88 -4.53
C TYR A 220 7.91 -15.79 -3.57
N GLY A 221 7.04 -15.38 -2.65
CA GLY A 221 7.28 -14.19 -1.84
C GLY A 221 7.48 -12.96 -2.73
N SER A 222 8.66 -12.34 -2.70
CA SER A 222 9.03 -11.19 -3.55
C SER A 222 9.93 -11.56 -4.73
N LEU A 223 10.19 -12.86 -4.98
CA LEU A 223 11.08 -13.33 -6.04
C LEU A 223 10.29 -13.87 -7.24
N PRO A 224 10.43 -13.31 -8.45
CA PRO A 224 9.83 -13.88 -9.65
C PRO A 224 10.53 -15.21 -9.99
N LYS A 225 9.76 -16.25 -10.33
CA LYS A 225 10.30 -17.59 -10.63
C LYS A 225 10.33 -17.93 -12.11
N ASN A 226 9.54 -17.25 -12.93
CA ASN A 226 9.57 -17.47 -14.36
C ASN A 226 10.71 -16.65 -15.00
N PRO A 227 11.75 -17.28 -15.59
CA PRO A 227 12.87 -16.57 -16.22
C PRO A 227 12.44 -15.76 -17.45
N ASN A 228 11.29 -16.06 -18.05
CA ASN A 228 10.77 -15.34 -19.20
C ASN A 228 9.85 -14.16 -18.82
N ALA A 229 9.56 -13.95 -17.53
CA ALA A 229 8.66 -12.91 -17.06
C ALA A 229 9.03 -11.52 -17.62
N ALA A 230 10.30 -11.17 -17.52
CA ALA A 230 10.78 -9.86 -17.95
C ALA A 230 10.67 -9.66 -19.47
N LYS A 231 10.91 -10.71 -20.27
CA LYS A 231 10.73 -10.67 -21.72
C LYS A 231 9.26 -10.47 -22.09
N ILE A 232 8.35 -11.18 -21.42
CA ILE A 232 6.90 -11.07 -21.64
C ILE A 232 6.42 -9.66 -21.32
N LEU A 233 6.78 -9.13 -20.15
CA LEU A 233 6.35 -7.81 -19.71
C LEU A 233 6.98 -6.68 -20.54
N SER A 234 8.27 -6.80 -20.90
CA SER A 234 8.94 -5.86 -21.81
C SER A 234 8.23 -5.75 -23.16
N ALA A 235 7.88 -6.89 -23.77
CA ALA A 235 7.12 -6.90 -25.03
C ALA A 235 5.74 -6.23 -24.89
N LYS A 236 5.03 -6.49 -23.78
CA LYS A 236 3.74 -5.84 -23.50
C LYS A 236 3.85 -4.33 -23.32
N ILE A 237 4.88 -3.86 -22.62
CA ILE A 237 5.16 -2.42 -22.42
C ILE A 237 5.42 -1.75 -23.76
N GLN A 238 6.27 -2.35 -24.59
CA GLN A 238 6.57 -1.80 -25.92
C GLN A 238 5.32 -1.78 -26.81
N ALA A 239 4.49 -2.83 -26.75
CA ALA A 239 3.23 -2.87 -27.49
C ALA A 239 2.27 -1.75 -27.05
N THR A 240 2.08 -1.55 -25.74
CA THR A 240 1.21 -0.50 -25.17
C THR A 240 1.70 0.93 -25.39
N CYS A 241 2.95 1.11 -25.84
CA CYS A 241 3.47 2.42 -26.23
C CYS A 241 3.29 2.75 -27.72
N SER A 242 2.69 1.85 -28.52
CA SER A 242 2.41 2.13 -29.93
C SER A 242 1.14 2.97 -30.10
N ASP A 243 1.10 3.84 -31.11
CA ASP A 243 0.05 4.86 -31.31
C ASP A 243 -1.39 4.30 -31.42
N SER A 244 -1.54 3.00 -31.68
CA SER A 244 -2.83 2.32 -31.84
C SER A 244 -3.13 1.29 -30.74
N ALA A 245 -2.19 1.02 -29.84
CA ALA A 245 -2.38 0.02 -28.80
C ALA A 245 -2.90 0.67 -27.51
N GLN A 246 -4.01 0.13 -27.03
CA GLN A 246 -4.54 0.43 -25.71
C GLN A 246 -4.17 -0.70 -24.75
N GLY A 247 -3.89 -0.35 -23.50
CA GLY A 247 -3.79 -1.37 -22.46
C GLY A 247 -3.00 -0.92 -21.24
N VAL A 248 -3.13 -1.74 -20.22
CA VAL A 248 -2.45 -1.59 -18.94
C VAL A 248 -1.43 -2.72 -18.78
N VAL A 249 -0.24 -2.39 -18.33
CA VAL A 249 0.76 -3.35 -17.85
C VAL A 249 1.13 -2.96 -16.44
N ASN A 250 0.82 -3.82 -15.48
CA ASN A 250 1.28 -3.63 -14.11
C ASN A 250 2.73 -4.13 -13.97
N ILE A 251 3.57 -3.37 -13.28
CA ILE A 251 4.96 -3.74 -13.03
C ILE A 251 5.13 -3.76 -11.52
N PRO A 252 5.18 -4.95 -10.88
CA PRO A 252 5.49 -5.03 -9.47
C PRO A 252 6.92 -4.50 -9.33
N CYS A 253 7.10 -3.46 -8.54
CA CYS A 253 8.36 -2.74 -8.46
C CYS A 253 8.68 -2.48 -7.00
N GLY A 254 9.95 -2.63 -6.65
CA GLY A 254 10.42 -2.37 -5.30
C GLY A 254 11.93 -2.50 -5.21
N TYR A 255 12.47 -2.07 -4.08
CA TYR A 255 13.88 -2.12 -3.73
C TYR A 255 13.97 -2.42 -2.24
N ALA A 256 14.88 -3.30 -1.86
CA ALA A 256 14.96 -3.84 -0.50
C ALA A 256 13.57 -4.22 0.05
N GLN A 257 13.06 -3.54 1.08
CA GLN A 257 11.74 -3.79 1.68
C GLN A 257 10.65 -2.77 1.30
N HIS A 258 10.96 -1.90 0.34
CA HIS A 258 10.03 -0.91 -0.16
C HIS A 258 9.48 -1.32 -1.52
N SER A 259 8.21 -0.98 -1.75
CA SER A 259 7.53 -1.24 -3.01
C SER A 259 6.95 0.05 -3.56
N LEU A 260 7.03 0.21 -4.87
CA LEU A 260 6.44 1.27 -5.65
C LEU A 260 5.19 0.73 -6.36
N GLY A 261 4.19 1.57 -6.54
CA GLY A 261 3.08 1.26 -7.44
C GLY A 261 3.48 1.67 -8.85
N VAL A 262 3.70 0.72 -9.75
CA VAL A 262 4.15 1.03 -11.11
C VAL A 262 3.26 0.37 -12.15
N SER A 263 2.81 1.16 -13.12
CA SER A 263 2.05 0.66 -14.26
C SER A 263 2.43 1.43 -15.52
N VAL A 264 2.35 0.78 -16.68
CA VAL A 264 2.37 1.44 -17.99
C VAL A 264 0.97 1.39 -18.57
N VAL A 265 0.45 2.54 -18.99
CA VAL A 265 -0.90 2.68 -19.55
C VAL A 265 -0.82 3.58 -20.76
N ASP A 266 -1.16 3.06 -21.94
CA ASP A 266 -1.23 3.83 -23.21
C ASP A 266 -0.02 4.75 -23.45
N GLY A 267 1.20 4.24 -23.27
CA GLY A 267 2.44 5.01 -23.44
C GLY A 267 2.82 5.92 -22.26
N TYR A 268 2.10 5.84 -21.12
CA TYR A 268 2.41 6.59 -19.91
C TYR A 268 2.90 5.67 -18.79
N LEU A 269 4.00 6.06 -18.13
CA LEU A 269 4.47 5.45 -16.91
C LEU A 269 3.78 6.11 -15.71
N VAL A 270 3.02 5.33 -14.95
CA VAL A 270 2.39 5.73 -13.68
C VAL A 270 3.24 5.18 -12.55
N VAL A 271 3.76 6.07 -11.69
CA VAL A 271 4.60 5.73 -10.55
C VAL A 271 4.01 6.30 -9.27
N THR A 272 3.81 5.48 -8.26
CA THR A 272 3.31 5.88 -6.95
C THR A 272 4.30 5.55 -5.86
N ASN A 273 4.69 6.59 -5.12
CA ASN A 273 5.39 6.47 -3.85
C ASN A 273 4.69 7.37 -2.83
N ARG A 274 4.14 6.76 -1.78
CA ARG A 274 3.47 7.48 -0.69
C ARG A 274 4.33 7.59 0.57
N ARG A 275 5.62 7.26 0.51
CA ARG A 275 6.56 7.51 1.60
C ARG A 275 6.66 9.02 1.84
N ASN A 276 6.72 9.42 3.10
CA ASN A 276 7.01 10.80 3.47
C ASN A 276 8.53 11.01 3.40
N GLU A 277 9.01 11.38 2.22
CA GLU A 277 10.42 11.72 1.99
C GLU A 277 10.61 13.25 2.04
N PRO A 278 11.69 13.74 2.66
CA PRO A 278 12.03 15.16 2.62
C PRO A 278 12.14 15.66 1.17
N GLY A 279 11.40 16.71 0.83
CA GLY A 279 11.44 17.31 -0.51
C GLY A 279 10.60 16.60 -1.59
N SER A 280 9.94 15.49 -1.27
CA SER A 280 9.05 14.78 -2.20
C SER A 280 7.59 14.89 -1.77
N VAL A 281 6.69 15.14 -2.72
CA VAL A 281 5.24 15.13 -2.47
C VAL A 281 4.74 13.69 -2.59
N PRO A 282 4.14 13.10 -1.52
CA PRO A 282 3.59 11.75 -1.59
C PRO A 282 2.45 11.67 -2.60
N GLY A 283 2.47 10.61 -3.41
CA GLY A 283 1.38 10.31 -4.35
C GLY A 283 1.84 9.69 -5.65
N THR A 284 1.03 9.91 -6.68
CA THR A 284 1.20 9.31 -8.01
C THR A 284 1.71 10.35 -8.99
N LYS A 285 2.77 10.01 -9.72
CA LYS A 285 3.35 10.80 -10.80
C LYS A 285 3.13 10.06 -12.11
N ILE A 286 2.76 10.79 -13.16
CA ILE A 286 2.54 10.25 -14.49
C ILE A 286 3.57 10.86 -15.42
N TYR A 287 4.29 10.02 -16.16
CA TYR A 287 5.33 10.41 -17.12
C TYR A 287 4.98 9.90 -18.50
N LYS A 288 5.32 10.67 -19.54
CA LYS A 288 5.23 10.20 -20.91
C LYS A 288 6.46 9.35 -21.23
N ILE A 289 6.26 8.15 -21.75
CA ILE A 289 7.34 7.31 -22.27
C ILE A 289 7.73 7.84 -23.64
N THR A 290 8.99 8.22 -23.79
CA THR A 290 9.55 8.74 -25.04
C THR A 290 10.47 7.74 -25.73
N GLU A 291 11.02 6.78 -24.98
CA GLU A 291 11.88 5.72 -25.51
C GLU A 291 11.43 4.34 -25.03
N PRO A 292 10.33 3.77 -25.57
CA PRO A 292 9.79 2.49 -25.12
C PRO A 292 10.78 1.32 -25.19
N SER A 293 11.72 1.36 -26.15
CA SER A 293 12.78 0.35 -26.33
C SER A 293 13.75 0.26 -25.15
N LYS A 294 13.81 1.29 -24.29
CA LYS A 294 14.61 1.26 -23.05
C LYS A 294 14.03 0.31 -22.01
N TYR A 295 12.75 -0.01 -22.05
CA TYR A 295 12.14 -1.03 -21.19
C TYR A 295 12.46 -2.44 -21.71
N SER A 296 13.74 -2.79 -21.73
CA SER A 296 14.27 -4.09 -22.16
C SER A 296 14.02 -5.18 -21.11
N PRO A 297 14.16 -6.47 -21.46
CA PRO A 297 14.04 -7.55 -20.47
C PRO A 297 14.98 -7.38 -19.27
N GLU A 298 16.17 -6.82 -19.45
CA GLU A 298 17.14 -6.61 -18.37
C GLU A 298 16.65 -5.54 -17.37
N ILE A 299 16.14 -4.41 -17.89
CA ILE A 299 15.55 -3.36 -17.06
C ILE A 299 14.30 -3.88 -16.36
N ILE A 300 13.42 -4.59 -17.07
CA ILE A 300 12.22 -5.15 -16.44
C ILE A 300 12.57 -6.17 -15.37
N ASN A 301 13.59 -7.01 -15.58
CA ASN A 301 14.05 -7.97 -14.56
C ASN A 301 14.54 -7.25 -13.30
N THR A 302 15.19 -6.10 -13.45
CA THR A 302 15.59 -5.23 -12.33
C THR A 302 14.36 -4.73 -11.57
N LEU A 303 13.31 -4.30 -12.27
CA LEU A 303 12.09 -3.78 -11.63
C LEU A 303 11.32 -4.88 -10.89
N ILE A 304 11.01 -6.00 -11.56
CA ILE A 304 10.19 -7.08 -11.00
C ILE A 304 10.91 -7.91 -9.94
N GLY A 305 12.25 -7.95 -10.00
CA GLY A 305 13.08 -8.64 -9.04
C GLY A 305 13.65 -7.75 -7.94
N GLY A 306 13.43 -6.44 -7.98
CA GLY A 306 14.20 -5.48 -7.17
C GLY A 306 14.09 -5.70 -5.66
N ALA A 307 12.88 -5.86 -5.13
CA ALA A 307 12.66 -6.17 -3.72
C ALA A 307 13.21 -7.55 -3.34
N GLY A 308 12.90 -8.57 -4.16
CA GLY A 308 13.34 -9.95 -3.92
C GLY A 308 14.85 -10.14 -4.02
N ASN A 309 15.56 -9.38 -4.86
CA ASN A 309 17.01 -9.45 -5.02
C ASN A 309 17.74 -8.36 -4.23
N SER A 310 17.01 -7.51 -3.51
CA SER A 310 17.57 -6.43 -2.69
C SER A 310 18.43 -5.47 -3.51
N ILE A 311 17.93 -5.11 -4.69
CA ILE A 311 18.58 -4.13 -5.57
C ILE A 311 18.51 -2.75 -4.91
N PRO A 312 19.60 -1.95 -4.94
CA PRO A 312 19.59 -0.59 -4.41
C PRO A 312 18.50 0.29 -5.01
N GLU A 313 17.99 1.22 -4.21
CA GLU A 313 16.95 2.18 -4.62
C GLU A 313 17.35 2.94 -5.88
N GLU A 314 18.58 3.48 -5.92
CA GLU A 314 19.09 4.26 -7.05
C GLU A 314 19.07 3.49 -8.37
N ASP A 315 19.41 2.20 -8.33
CA ASP A 315 19.42 1.33 -9.51
C ASP A 315 18.01 1.04 -10.00
N VAL A 316 17.07 0.79 -9.07
CA VAL A 316 15.66 0.59 -9.40
C VAL A 316 15.04 1.86 -9.98
N LEU A 317 15.30 3.03 -9.38
CA LEU A 317 14.80 4.31 -9.88
C LEU A 317 15.42 4.67 -11.25
N LYS A 318 16.71 4.42 -11.44
CA LYS A 318 17.40 4.60 -12.73
C LYS A 318 16.79 3.71 -13.81
N ALA A 319 16.51 2.44 -13.50
CA ALA A 319 15.85 1.52 -14.41
C ALA A 319 14.40 1.96 -14.72
N LEU A 320 13.67 2.41 -13.70
CA LEU A 320 12.28 2.85 -13.82
C LEU A 320 12.13 4.06 -14.75
N TYR A 321 13.04 5.01 -14.64
CA TYR A 321 13.01 6.27 -15.40
C TYR A 321 13.85 6.26 -16.69
N ALA A 322 14.37 5.09 -17.11
CA ALA A 322 15.30 4.99 -18.24
C ALA A 322 14.74 5.46 -19.60
N GLY A 323 13.42 5.46 -19.79
CA GLY A 323 12.76 5.78 -21.06
C GLY A 323 11.76 6.94 -21.00
N VAL A 324 11.80 7.78 -19.96
CA VAL A 324 10.88 8.91 -19.76
C VAL A 324 11.61 10.23 -19.60
N ASN A 325 10.88 11.33 -19.81
CA ASN A 325 11.30 12.65 -19.35
C ASN A 325 11.28 12.67 -17.81
N PRO A 326 12.31 13.18 -17.11
CA PRO A 326 12.35 13.27 -15.64
C PRO A 326 11.25 14.16 -15.04
N VAL A 327 10.59 15.01 -15.84
CA VAL A 327 9.49 15.86 -15.39
C VAL A 327 8.15 15.14 -15.61
N PRO A 328 7.34 14.90 -14.56
CA PRO A 328 6.03 14.30 -14.73
C PRO A 328 5.08 15.22 -15.49
N VAL A 329 4.25 14.66 -16.36
CA VAL A 329 3.17 15.39 -17.04
C VAL A 329 2.01 15.70 -16.10
N LEU A 330 1.84 14.90 -15.04
CA LEU A 330 0.84 15.11 -14.00
C LEU A 330 1.30 14.53 -12.67
N GLU A 331 0.93 15.23 -11.58
CA GLU A 331 1.04 14.71 -10.22
C GLU A 331 -0.34 14.67 -9.56
N ILE A 332 -0.70 13.51 -8.99
CA ILE A 332 -1.89 13.30 -8.17
C ILE A 332 -1.43 13.18 -6.73
N ARG A 333 -1.64 14.24 -5.95
CA ARG A 333 -1.26 14.27 -4.54
C ARG A 333 -2.11 13.30 -3.74
N GLN A 334 -1.45 12.51 -2.90
CA GLN A 334 -2.13 11.56 -2.00
C GLN A 334 -1.57 11.71 -0.59
N LYS A 335 -2.33 11.27 0.40
CA LYS A 335 -1.86 11.28 1.79
C LYS A 335 -0.67 10.35 1.93
N GLY A 336 0.39 10.80 2.61
CA GLY A 336 1.51 9.95 2.99
C GLY A 336 1.05 8.69 3.74
N GLN A 337 1.74 7.58 3.51
CA GLN A 337 1.49 6.35 4.25
C GLN A 337 1.97 6.52 5.70
N LYS A 338 1.19 5.99 6.65
CA LYS A 338 1.53 6.03 8.08
C LYS A 338 2.21 4.76 8.56
N HIS A 339 1.96 3.65 7.87
CA HIS A 339 2.35 2.30 8.27
C HIS A 339 3.33 1.72 7.24
N ASP A 340 4.03 0.67 7.64
CA ASP A 340 5.03 -0.03 6.84
C ASP A 340 4.38 -1.06 5.89
N ASN A 341 3.36 -0.60 5.15
CA ASN A 341 2.51 -1.40 4.25
C ASN A 341 2.61 -0.98 2.78
N CYS A 342 3.72 -0.38 2.37
CA CYS A 342 3.93 0.15 1.01
C CYS A 342 3.70 -0.88 -0.12
N THR A 343 3.91 -2.16 0.15
CA THR A 343 3.66 -3.30 -0.76
C THR A 343 2.20 -3.44 -1.20
N VAL A 344 1.26 -2.92 -0.41
CA VAL A 344 -0.16 -2.83 -0.78
C VAL A 344 -0.54 -1.38 -1.04
N ALA A 345 -0.07 -0.44 -0.19
CA ALA A 345 -0.50 0.94 -0.25
C ALA A 345 -0.12 1.63 -1.57
N ASN A 346 1.10 1.41 -2.08
CA ASN A 346 1.57 2.06 -3.30
C ASN A 346 0.93 1.46 -4.56
N PRO A 347 0.93 0.13 -4.81
CA PRO A 347 0.21 -0.47 -5.94
C PRO A 347 -1.29 -0.17 -5.95
N LYS A 348 -1.95 -0.19 -4.78
CA LYS A 348 -3.35 0.24 -4.69
C LYS A 348 -3.53 1.69 -5.14
N SER A 349 -2.59 2.57 -4.80
CA SER A 349 -2.72 4.00 -5.05
C SER A 349 -2.32 4.41 -6.47
N SER A 350 -1.58 3.57 -7.20
CA SER A 350 -1.29 3.78 -8.63
C SER A 350 -2.51 3.63 -9.51
N ILE A 351 -3.53 2.88 -9.06
CA ILE A 351 -4.84 2.77 -9.74
C ILE A 351 -5.45 4.15 -10.01
N ALA A 352 -5.27 5.13 -9.11
CA ALA A 352 -5.76 6.49 -9.36
C ALA A 352 -5.12 7.15 -10.60
N GLY A 353 -3.84 6.86 -10.87
CA GLY A 353 -3.16 7.32 -12.09
C GLY A 353 -3.55 6.51 -13.32
N VAL A 354 -3.75 5.20 -13.18
CA VAL A 354 -4.26 4.34 -14.27
C VAL A 354 -5.64 4.81 -14.72
N LEU A 355 -6.55 5.03 -13.78
CA LEU A 355 -7.89 5.57 -14.06
C LEU A 355 -7.80 6.94 -14.74
N PHE A 356 -6.90 7.83 -14.31
CA PHE A 356 -6.71 9.12 -14.98
C PHE A 356 -6.36 8.96 -16.46
N VAL A 357 -5.43 8.07 -16.80
CA VAL A 357 -5.04 7.83 -18.19
C VAL A 357 -6.20 7.21 -18.98
N GLN A 358 -6.90 6.23 -18.42
CA GLN A 358 -8.08 5.60 -19.04
C GLN A 358 -9.22 6.60 -19.28
N HIS A 359 -9.53 7.46 -18.32
CA HIS A 359 -10.52 8.53 -18.50
C HIS A 359 -10.04 9.55 -19.54
N ALA A 360 -8.76 9.92 -19.53
CA ALA A 360 -8.21 10.86 -20.52
C ALA A 360 -8.31 10.32 -21.95
N ARG A 361 -8.21 9.00 -22.15
CA ARG A 361 -8.41 8.32 -23.44
C ARG A 361 -9.76 8.72 -24.08
N GLU A 362 -10.82 8.78 -23.29
CA GLU A 362 -12.18 9.14 -23.74
C GLU A 362 -12.30 10.59 -24.23
N TYR A 363 -11.39 11.46 -23.78
CA TYR A 363 -11.36 12.87 -24.17
C TYR A 363 -10.32 13.17 -25.26
N GLY A 364 -9.72 12.14 -25.85
CA GLY A 364 -8.71 12.24 -26.91
C GLY A 364 -7.27 12.28 -26.39
N GLY A 365 -7.01 11.67 -25.24
CA GLY A 365 -5.68 11.44 -24.69
C GLY A 365 -5.25 12.45 -23.62
N VAL A 366 -4.22 12.06 -22.86
CA VAL A 366 -3.66 12.83 -21.74
C VAL A 366 -3.19 14.22 -22.19
N GLU A 367 -2.53 14.36 -23.34
CA GLU A 367 -2.07 15.67 -23.83
C GLU A 367 -3.22 16.64 -24.08
N LYS A 368 -4.35 16.16 -24.60
CA LYS A 368 -5.52 17.00 -24.87
C LYS A 368 -6.20 17.43 -23.57
N VAL A 369 -6.32 16.50 -22.61
CA VAL A 369 -6.85 16.80 -21.28
C VAL A 369 -5.98 17.83 -20.56
N LEU A 370 -4.66 17.67 -20.59
CA LEU A 370 -3.74 18.57 -19.87
C LEU A 370 -3.67 19.98 -20.47
N LYS A 371 -4.05 20.18 -21.74
CA LYS A 371 -4.13 21.52 -22.37
C LYS A 371 -5.35 22.33 -21.93
N SER A 372 -6.33 21.71 -21.25
CA SER A 372 -7.55 22.37 -20.80
C SER A 372 -7.78 22.15 -19.31
N THR A 373 -7.72 23.23 -18.53
CA THR A 373 -7.92 23.16 -17.07
C THR A 373 -9.27 22.52 -16.71
N SER A 374 -10.35 22.86 -17.41
CA SER A 374 -11.68 22.32 -17.13
C SER A 374 -11.79 20.81 -17.43
N LEU A 375 -11.16 20.34 -18.51
CA LEU A 375 -11.11 18.91 -18.82
C LEU A 375 -10.23 18.16 -17.83
N LYS A 376 -9.06 18.72 -17.48
CA LYS A 376 -8.17 18.15 -16.47
C LYS A 376 -8.87 17.97 -15.13
N ASP A 377 -9.56 19.00 -14.63
CA ASP A 377 -10.28 18.93 -13.36
C ASP A 377 -11.42 17.92 -13.40
N LYS A 378 -12.15 17.85 -14.52
CA LYS A 378 -13.20 16.85 -14.74
C LYS A 378 -12.66 15.42 -14.66
N VAL A 379 -11.60 15.13 -15.42
CA VAL A 379 -10.98 13.80 -15.48
C VAL A 379 -10.37 13.42 -14.13
N LEU A 380 -9.70 14.36 -13.44
CA LEU A 380 -9.19 14.15 -12.09
C LEU A 380 -10.30 13.81 -11.10
N LYS A 381 -11.43 14.52 -11.16
CA LYS A 381 -12.59 14.28 -10.30
C LYS A 381 -13.17 12.87 -10.54
N GLN A 382 -13.42 12.51 -11.80
CA GLN A 382 -13.94 11.18 -12.16
C GLN A 382 -13.03 10.05 -11.66
N SER A 383 -11.73 10.17 -11.94
CA SER A 383 -10.73 9.19 -11.52
C SER A 383 -10.63 9.08 -9.99
N HIS A 384 -10.76 10.22 -9.29
CA HIS A 384 -10.74 10.25 -7.83
C HIS A 384 -11.98 9.59 -7.22
N GLU A 385 -13.17 9.87 -7.76
CA GLU A 385 -14.43 9.30 -7.27
C GLU A 385 -14.43 7.77 -7.40
N GLU A 386 -14.06 7.24 -8.56
CA GLU A 386 -13.96 5.78 -8.78
C GLU A 386 -12.90 5.13 -7.88
N TYR A 387 -11.72 5.74 -7.76
CA TYR A 387 -10.69 5.28 -6.82
C TYR A 387 -11.18 5.26 -5.36
N LYS A 388 -11.96 6.27 -4.95
CA LYS A 388 -12.52 6.34 -3.59
C LYS A 388 -13.56 5.25 -3.34
N ILE A 389 -14.42 4.97 -4.32
CA ILE A 389 -15.38 3.86 -4.25
C ILE A 389 -14.62 2.54 -4.08
N PHE A 390 -13.68 2.25 -4.97
CA PHE A 390 -12.88 1.02 -4.90
C PHE A 390 -12.16 0.86 -3.55
N THR A 391 -11.49 1.92 -3.07
CA THR A 391 -10.74 1.83 -1.80
C THR A 391 -11.65 1.67 -0.59
N LYS A 392 -12.88 2.22 -0.61
CA LYS A 392 -13.89 1.98 0.41
C LYS A 392 -14.34 0.51 0.38
N GLU A 393 -14.71 -0.01 -0.78
CA GLU A 393 -15.15 -1.40 -0.94
C GLU A 393 -14.06 -2.42 -0.55
N LEU A 394 -12.81 -2.15 -0.91
CA LEU A 394 -11.67 -2.96 -0.51
C LEU A 394 -11.52 -3.01 1.03
N ARG A 395 -11.69 -1.88 1.72
CA ARG A 395 -11.67 -1.84 3.19
C ARG A 395 -12.86 -2.60 3.79
N VAL A 396 -14.07 -2.30 3.33
CA VAL A 396 -15.32 -2.93 3.81
C VAL A 396 -15.25 -4.44 3.64
N SER A 397 -14.95 -4.93 2.43
CA SER A 397 -14.86 -6.37 2.17
C SER A 397 -13.78 -7.06 3.01
N THR A 398 -12.63 -6.42 3.21
CA THR A 398 -11.56 -6.98 4.06
C THR A 398 -11.95 -7.01 5.53
N ALA A 399 -12.71 -6.02 6.02
CA ALA A 399 -13.24 -6.03 7.37
C ALA A 399 -14.32 -7.12 7.55
N MET A 400 -15.17 -7.36 6.54
CA MET A 400 -16.15 -8.46 6.56
C MET A 400 -15.48 -9.84 6.53
N GLU A 401 -14.36 -9.99 5.82
CA GLU A 401 -13.54 -11.19 5.91
C GLU A 401 -12.96 -11.37 7.31
N LEU A 402 -12.47 -10.30 7.95
CA LEU A 402 -11.99 -10.37 9.33
C LEU A 402 -13.11 -10.78 10.29
N ILE A 403 -14.33 -10.25 10.13
CA ILE A 403 -15.51 -10.68 10.90
C ILE A 403 -15.74 -12.18 10.74
N THR A 404 -15.69 -12.68 9.51
CA THR A 404 -15.90 -14.10 9.20
C THR A 404 -14.84 -14.96 9.88
N ASP A 405 -13.57 -14.57 9.81
CA ASP A 405 -12.46 -15.27 10.45
C ASP A 405 -12.54 -15.23 11.98
N VAL A 406 -12.94 -14.10 12.58
CA VAL A 406 -13.17 -13.97 14.03
C VAL A 406 -14.26 -14.93 14.51
N LYS A 407 -15.36 -15.07 13.75
CA LYS A 407 -16.45 -16.01 14.07
C LYS A 407 -15.99 -17.46 13.94
N ALA A 408 -15.25 -17.79 12.88
CA ALA A 408 -14.80 -19.15 12.59
C ALA A 408 -13.66 -19.61 13.49
N LYS A 409 -12.76 -18.70 13.89
CA LYS A 409 -11.52 -18.98 14.65
C LYS A 409 -11.55 -18.27 16.00
N ARG A 410 -12.60 -18.54 16.79
CA ARG A 410 -12.88 -17.77 18.01
C ARG A 410 -11.82 -17.90 19.11
N GLU A 411 -11.05 -18.99 19.09
CA GLU A 411 -9.95 -19.26 20.03
C GLU A 411 -8.58 -18.76 19.54
N ASP A 412 -8.49 -18.34 18.27
CA ASP A 412 -7.26 -17.81 17.70
C ASP A 412 -7.02 -16.38 18.17
N ALA A 413 -6.06 -16.24 19.08
CA ALA A 413 -5.72 -14.95 19.68
C ALA A 413 -5.21 -13.92 18.66
N ASP A 414 -4.55 -14.34 17.58
CA ASP A 414 -4.03 -13.40 16.59
C ASP A 414 -5.19 -12.77 15.80
N VAL A 415 -6.20 -13.58 15.46
CA VAL A 415 -7.43 -13.12 14.80
C VAL A 415 -8.26 -12.22 15.73
N GLN A 416 -8.38 -12.58 17.02
CA GLN A 416 -9.07 -11.72 17.99
C GLN A 416 -8.32 -10.38 18.17
N ASN A 417 -6.99 -10.41 18.31
CA ASN A 417 -6.19 -9.19 18.47
C ASN A 417 -6.26 -8.28 17.24
N LEU A 418 -6.24 -8.84 16.03
CA LEU A 418 -6.47 -8.07 14.79
C LEU A 418 -7.78 -7.28 14.84
N ALA A 419 -8.86 -7.93 15.28
CA ALA A 419 -10.16 -7.32 15.40
C ALA A 419 -10.21 -6.24 16.48
N VAL A 420 -9.60 -6.48 17.65
CA VAL A 420 -9.46 -5.48 18.72
C VAL A 420 -8.70 -4.25 18.22
N GLU A 421 -7.55 -4.43 17.56
CA GLU A 421 -6.75 -3.32 17.05
C GLU A 421 -7.47 -2.56 15.94
N TYR A 422 -8.16 -3.25 15.03
CA TYR A 422 -9.00 -2.59 14.02
C TYR A 422 -10.09 -1.72 14.66
N LEU A 423 -10.79 -2.24 15.68
CA LEU A 423 -11.82 -1.51 16.41
C LEU A 423 -11.23 -0.26 17.11
N ASN A 424 -10.07 -0.40 17.73
CA ASN A 424 -9.35 0.67 18.41
C ASN A 424 -8.84 1.77 17.46
N GLN A 425 -8.60 1.45 16.19
CA GLN A 425 -8.19 2.43 15.19
C GLN A 425 -9.38 3.15 14.51
N GLN A 426 -10.48 2.42 14.31
CA GLN A 426 -11.58 2.86 13.45
C GLN A 426 -12.80 3.42 14.21
N TYR A 427 -12.77 3.54 15.55
CA TYR A 427 -13.90 4.08 16.36
C TYR A 427 -14.33 5.53 16.04
N LYS A 428 -13.61 6.21 15.12
CA LYS A 428 -13.90 7.55 14.60
C LYS A 428 -14.43 7.56 13.16
N GLU A 429 -14.44 6.43 12.46
CA GLU A 429 -14.85 6.32 11.05
C GLU A 429 -16.31 5.84 10.89
N GLN A 430 -16.85 6.01 9.67
CA GLN A 430 -18.30 5.99 9.35
C GLN A 430 -18.96 4.61 9.21
N ASP A 431 -18.24 3.50 9.39
CA ASP A 431 -18.79 2.15 9.15
C ASP A 431 -19.29 1.47 10.44
N ALA A 432 -20.21 2.14 11.15
CA ALA A 432 -20.70 1.70 12.47
C ALA A 432 -21.28 0.28 12.49
N GLU A 433 -21.86 -0.18 11.38
CA GLU A 433 -22.39 -1.54 11.26
C GLU A 433 -21.30 -2.60 11.29
N ILE A 434 -20.23 -2.43 10.51
CA ILE A 434 -19.07 -3.32 10.50
C ILE A 434 -18.44 -3.36 11.89
N MET A 435 -18.29 -2.19 12.52
CA MET A 435 -17.71 -2.09 13.86
C MET A 435 -18.56 -2.83 14.89
N ARG A 436 -19.89 -2.71 14.81
CA ARG A 436 -20.83 -3.41 15.69
C ARG A 436 -20.79 -4.91 15.48
N GLU A 437 -20.81 -5.36 14.23
CA GLU A 437 -20.78 -6.78 13.91
C GLU A 437 -19.45 -7.42 14.32
N LEU A 438 -18.32 -6.75 14.06
CA LEU A 438 -17.01 -7.21 14.49
C LEU A 438 -16.90 -7.29 16.01
N TYR A 439 -17.34 -6.25 16.73
CA TYR A 439 -17.38 -6.27 18.19
C TYR A 439 -18.25 -7.41 18.73
N ALA A 440 -19.44 -7.62 18.17
CA ALA A 440 -20.34 -8.71 18.56
C ALA A 440 -19.75 -10.10 18.28
N SER A 441 -18.85 -10.21 17.29
CA SER A 441 -18.21 -11.46 16.91
C SER A 441 -17.06 -11.86 17.85
N LEU A 442 -16.43 -10.89 18.53
CA LEU A 442 -15.35 -11.13 19.47
C LEU A 442 -15.74 -12.10 20.59
N ALA A 443 -14.76 -12.82 21.13
CA ALA A 443 -14.93 -13.52 22.40
C ALA A 443 -15.11 -12.50 23.55
N PRO A 444 -15.88 -12.82 24.61
CA PRO A 444 -16.19 -11.87 25.69
C PRO A 444 -14.96 -11.24 26.35
N SER A 445 -13.88 -12.00 26.54
CA SER A 445 -12.62 -11.48 27.11
C SER A 445 -11.97 -10.38 26.26
N TYR A 446 -12.11 -10.44 24.93
CA TYR A 446 -11.57 -9.44 24.02
C TYR A 446 -12.49 -8.21 23.88
N GLN A 447 -13.81 -8.40 24.05
CA GLN A 447 -14.75 -7.27 24.13
C GLN A 447 -14.41 -6.34 25.29
N GLU A 448 -14.05 -6.91 26.44
CA GLU A 448 -13.61 -6.15 27.62
C GLU A 448 -12.36 -5.30 27.31
N HIS A 449 -11.38 -5.85 26.58
CA HIS A 449 -10.18 -5.10 26.17
C HIS A 449 -10.51 -3.88 25.29
N VAL A 450 -11.45 -4.02 24.36
CA VAL A 450 -11.92 -2.92 23.49
C VAL A 450 -12.60 -1.85 24.33
N ASP A 451 -13.49 -2.26 25.24
CA ASP A 451 -14.21 -1.35 26.13
C ASP A 451 -13.26 -0.55 27.03
N ILE A 452 -12.24 -1.20 27.61
CA ILE A 452 -11.21 -0.53 28.42
C ILE A 452 -10.44 0.49 27.57
N SER A 453 -10.02 0.10 26.37
CA SER A 453 -9.26 0.96 25.45
C SER A 453 -10.04 2.21 25.05
N ILE A 454 -11.34 2.05 24.79
CA ILE A 454 -12.21 3.15 24.36
C ILE A 454 -12.55 4.08 25.51
N ARG A 455 -12.78 3.57 26.73
CA ARG A 455 -12.94 4.41 27.92
C ARG A 455 -11.68 5.24 28.19
N LYS A 456 -10.49 4.68 28.00
CA LYS A 456 -9.23 5.43 28.14
C LYS A 456 -9.13 6.59 27.16
N VAL A 457 -9.60 6.40 25.93
CA VAL A 457 -9.53 7.39 24.85
C VAL A 457 -10.61 8.46 24.93
N LEU A 458 -11.82 8.10 25.39
CA LEU A 458 -12.98 9.01 25.46
C LEU A 458 -13.18 9.63 26.85
N GLY A 459 -12.33 9.30 27.83
CA GLY A 459 -12.58 9.55 29.24
C GLY A 459 -13.54 8.50 29.83
N GLU A 460 -13.49 8.30 31.15
CA GLU A 460 -14.07 7.15 31.90
C GLU A 460 -15.59 6.88 31.72
N LYS A 461 -16.32 7.66 30.92
CA LYS A 461 -17.79 7.71 30.95
C LYS A 461 -18.54 7.02 29.80
N ILE A 462 -17.90 6.42 28.80
CA ILE A 462 -18.61 5.88 27.62
C ILE A 462 -18.15 4.47 27.26
N LYS A 463 -19.08 3.50 27.25
CA LYS A 463 -18.85 2.15 26.68
C LYS A 463 -19.04 2.17 25.16
N LEU A 464 -18.31 1.32 24.42
CA LEU A 464 -18.46 1.26 22.96
C LEU A 464 -19.86 0.82 22.54
N SER A 465 -20.46 -0.12 23.27
CA SER A 465 -21.84 -0.58 23.07
C SER A 465 -22.85 0.57 23.06
N ASP A 466 -22.68 1.52 23.97
CA ASP A 466 -23.59 2.64 24.17
C ASP A 466 -23.44 3.67 23.04
N LYS A 467 -22.20 3.87 22.57
CA LYS A 467 -21.89 4.74 21.42
C LYS A 467 -22.41 4.15 20.10
N LEU A 468 -22.22 2.84 19.88
CA LEU A 468 -22.73 2.16 18.68
C LEU A 468 -24.26 2.16 18.64
N SER A 469 -24.91 1.99 19.81
CA SER A 469 -26.37 2.12 19.95
C SER A 469 -26.85 3.55 19.63
N GLY A 470 -26.13 4.57 20.11
CA GLY A 470 -26.45 5.98 19.81
C GLY A 470 -26.24 6.37 18.34
N LEU A 471 -25.20 5.85 17.69
CA LEU A 471 -24.96 6.05 16.25
C LEU A 471 -26.05 5.39 15.39
N ALA A 472 -26.51 4.19 15.80
CA ALA A 472 -27.61 3.51 15.13
C ALA A 472 -28.95 4.29 15.25
N ALA A 473 -29.21 4.90 16.41
CA ALA A 473 -30.40 5.74 16.62
C ALA A 473 -30.35 7.05 15.80
N GLY A 474 -29.17 7.67 15.67
CA GLY A 474 -28.95 8.81 14.77
C GLY A 474 -29.11 8.46 13.28
N TRP A 475 -28.86 7.20 12.91
CA TRP A 475 -29.04 6.71 11.55
C TRP A 475 -30.49 6.34 11.23
N GLN A 476 -31.24 5.74 12.16
CA GLN A 476 -32.67 5.47 11.97
C GLN A 476 -33.47 6.77 11.78
N SER A 477 -33.04 7.86 12.43
CA SER A 477 -33.62 9.19 12.22
C SER A 477 -33.21 9.82 10.88
N ALA A 478 -32.00 9.57 10.38
CA ALA A 478 -31.56 10.04 9.05
C ALA A 478 -32.11 9.20 7.87
N LYS A 479 -32.48 7.93 8.10
CA LYS A 479 -33.10 7.05 7.09
C LYS A 479 -34.53 7.48 6.71
N LEU A 480 -35.17 8.30 7.53
CA LEU A 480 -36.51 8.83 7.26
C LEU A 480 -36.54 9.96 6.21
N ASP A 481 -35.37 10.45 5.75
CA ASP A 481 -35.25 11.57 4.80
C ASP A 481 -34.52 11.22 3.47
N LEU A 482 -34.36 9.94 3.13
CA LEU A 482 -33.78 9.50 1.85
C LEU A 482 -34.84 8.71 1.04
N PRO A 483 -35.14 9.09 -0.23
CA PRO A 483 -36.03 8.30 -1.08
C PRO A 483 -35.42 6.94 -1.39
N ASP A 484 -36.23 5.88 -1.24
CA ASP A 484 -35.89 4.50 -1.57
C ASP A 484 -35.35 4.38 -3.00
N LEU A 485 -34.05 4.11 -3.12
CA LEU A 485 -33.35 3.83 -4.38
C LEU A 485 -32.66 2.46 -4.29
N LEU A 486 -33.41 1.41 -3.94
CA LEU A 486 -32.98 0.00 -4.06
C LEU A 486 -34.18 -0.92 -4.36
N ASP A 487 -34.83 -0.72 -5.50
CA ASP A 487 -35.62 -1.78 -6.17
C ASP A 487 -35.23 -1.82 -7.65
N PRO A 488 -34.49 -2.84 -8.11
CA PRO A 488 -34.09 -2.97 -9.51
C PRO A 488 -35.23 -3.31 -10.48
N SER A 489 -36.47 -3.48 -10.01
CA SER A 489 -37.57 -4.02 -10.84
C SER A 489 -38.60 -2.99 -11.34
N ARG A 490 -38.44 -1.68 -11.04
CA ARG A 490 -39.37 -0.64 -11.51
C ARG A 490 -38.75 0.30 -12.53
N THR A 491 -38.96 0.01 -13.81
CA THR A 491 -38.92 1.02 -14.87
C THR A 491 -40.22 1.84 -14.84
N GLN A 492 -40.17 3.05 -14.29
CA GLN A 492 -41.14 4.09 -14.63
C GLN A 492 -40.41 5.41 -14.88
N SER A 493 -40.69 6.00 -16.04
CA SER A 493 -40.30 7.36 -16.40
C SER A 493 -40.98 8.36 -15.48
N VAL A 494 -40.20 9.21 -14.82
CA VAL A 494 -40.74 10.42 -14.18
C VAL A 494 -39.86 11.60 -14.53
N THR A 495 -40.47 12.59 -15.18
CA THR A 495 -39.97 13.93 -15.44
C THR A 495 -39.76 14.68 -14.12
N SER A 496 -38.56 15.21 -13.92
CA SER A 496 -38.21 15.96 -12.70
C SER A 496 -38.85 17.35 -12.71
N THR A 497 -39.64 17.64 -11.68
CA THR A 497 -39.94 19.01 -11.24
C THR A 497 -39.22 19.24 -9.91
N THR A 498 -38.26 20.14 -9.89
CA THR A 498 -37.52 20.56 -8.69
C THR A 498 -38.40 21.43 -7.80
N SER A 499 -38.72 20.98 -6.59
CA SER A 499 -39.26 21.82 -5.51
C SER A 499 -38.12 22.25 -4.57
N HIS A 500 -38.04 23.55 -4.28
CA HIS A 500 -37.15 24.11 -3.25
C HIS A 500 -37.98 24.42 -2.01
N SER A 501 -37.67 23.82 -0.88
CA SER A 501 -38.23 24.19 0.43
C SER A 501 -37.44 25.38 1.01
N ARG A 502 -38.14 26.44 1.40
CA ARG A 502 -37.58 27.55 2.20
C ARG A 502 -38.09 27.47 3.63
N PHE A 503 -37.17 27.60 4.58
CA PHE A 503 -37.44 27.74 6.01
C PHE A 503 -37.39 29.22 6.39
N ASN A 504 -38.16 29.63 7.42
CA ASN A 504 -38.01 30.98 7.98
C ASN A 504 -36.79 31.06 8.91
N ASN A 505 -36.44 32.28 9.35
CA ASN A 505 -35.27 32.53 10.21
C ASN A 505 -35.34 31.85 11.60
N ASN A 506 -36.46 31.21 11.95
CA ASN A 506 -36.63 30.41 13.16
C ASN A 506 -36.72 28.90 12.86
N ASN A 507 -36.31 28.48 11.65
CA ASN A 507 -36.25 27.09 11.21
C ASN A 507 -37.59 26.34 11.23
N GLN A 508 -38.72 27.04 11.13
CA GLN A 508 -40.02 26.38 10.97
C GLN A 508 -40.41 26.28 9.48
N PRO A 509 -40.94 25.11 9.05
CA PRO A 509 -41.42 24.93 7.68
C PRO A 509 -42.73 25.69 7.47
N ILE A 510 -42.82 26.44 6.37
CA ILE A 510 -44.05 27.13 5.97
C ILE A 510 -44.82 26.19 5.04
N SER A 511 -46.02 25.76 5.43
CA SER A 511 -46.92 24.98 4.58
C SER A 511 -47.91 25.90 3.85
N PHE A 512 -48.02 25.74 2.53
CA PHE A 512 -49.14 26.27 1.76
C PHE A 512 -50.16 25.15 1.55
N LEU A 513 -51.42 25.39 1.92
CA LEU A 513 -52.57 24.59 1.50
C LEU A 513 -53.10 25.20 0.21
N ASP A 514 -53.12 24.43 -0.89
CA ASP A 514 -53.91 24.77 -2.07
C ASP A 514 -55.17 23.90 -2.11
N GLY A 515 -56.31 24.58 -2.03
CA GLY A 515 -57.65 24.07 -2.31
C GLY A 515 -58.17 24.63 -3.64
N MET A 516 -58.90 23.77 -4.34
CA MET A 516 -59.79 23.98 -5.50
C MET A 516 -60.15 25.41 -5.91
N ILE A 517 -60.02 25.72 -7.21
CA ILE A 517 -61.00 26.52 -7.99
C ILE A 517 -61.20 25.93 -9.41
N THR A 518 -62.44 26.06 -9.85
CA THR A 518 -63.18 25.56 -11.02
C THR A 518 -62.84 26.18 -12.39
N SER A 519 -63.29 25.46 -13.43
CA SER A 519 -63.49 25.81 -14.85
C SER A 519 -63.68 27.29 -15.22
N LYS A 520 -63.06 27.72 -16.33
CA LYS A 520 -63.70 28.49 -17.43
C LYS A 520 -62.80 28.62 -18.66
N ASP A 521 -63.48 28.81 -19.78
CA ASP A 521 -63.05 28.82 -21.18
C ASP A 521 -61.87 29.74 -21.54
N VAL A 522 -61.18 29.44 -22.66
CA VAL A 522 -61.08 30.30 -23.87
C VAL A 522 -60.13 29.66 -24.91
N GLU A 523 -60.56 29.82 -26.15
CA GLU A 523 -60.11 29.28 -27.43
C GLU A 523 -58.69 29.67 -27.88
N GLY A 524 -58.12 28.90 -28.83
CA GLY A 524 -57.09 29.36 -29.77
C GLY A 524 -56.05 28.31 -30.19
N GLY A 525 -56.26 27.62 -31.32
CA GLY A 525 -55.20 26.87 -32.04
C GLY A 525 -54.28 27.78 -32.86
N PRO A 526 -53.49 27.30 -33.86
CA PRO A 526 -53.28 25.90 -34.29
C PRO A 526 -51.81 25.49 -34.62
N SER A 527 -51.63 24.16 -34.75
CA SER A 527 -50.79 23.40 -35.71
C SER A 527 -49.27 23.62 -35.86
N ILE A 528 -48.48 22.54 -35.84
CA ILE A 528 -47.95 21.85 -37.05
C ILE A 528 -47.11 20.62 -36.65
N THR A 529 -47.30 19.59 -37.47
CA THR A 529 -46.67 18.27 -37.64
C THR A 529 -45.14 18.24 -37.86
N GLU A 530 -44.46 17.20 -37.36
CA GLU A 530 -43.77 16.14 -38.15
C GLU A 530 -42.91 15.22 -37.23
N LYS A 531 -43.27 13.94 -37.12
CA LYS A 531 -42.59 12.76 -37.72
C LYS A 531 -41.13 12.57 -37.29
N PHE A 532 -40.86 11.49 -36.54
CA PHE A 532 -40.36 10.23 -37.12
C PHE A 532 -40.43 9.09 -36.10
N SER A 533 -41.04 8.00 -36.54
CA SER A 533 -41.21 6.73 -35.85
C SER A 533 -40.13 5.74 -36.28
N ASN A 534 -39.71 4.92 -35.31
CA ASN A 534 -39.36 3.50 -35.38
C ASN A 534 -38.71 2.93 -36.65
N SER A 535 -37.61 2.20 -36.48
CA SER A 535 -37.70 0.73 -36.43
C SER A 535 -36.35 0.05 -36.19
N LEU A 536 -36.50 -1.10 -35.54
CA LEU A 536 -35.54 -2.08 -35.09
C LEU A 536 -35.49 -3.20 -36.17
N VAL A 537 -34.43 -4.03 -36.14
CA VAL A 537 -34.39 -5.48 -36.50
C VAL A 537 -33.31 -5.91 -37.53
N ARG A 538 -32.34 -6.67 -36.97
CA ARG A 538 -31.62 -7.89 -37.43
C ARG A 538 -30.56 -7.90 -38.54
N ALA A 539 -29.39 -8.36 -38.07
CA ALA A 539 -28.64 -9.54 -38.50
C ALA A 539 -27.98 -9.56 -39.90
N ARG A 540 -26.65 -9.42 -39.88
CA ARG A 540 -25.71 -10.47 -40.29
C ARG A 540 -24.41 -10.35 -39.50
#